data_AF-A0AAJ2LSB0-F1
#
_entry.id   AF-A0AAJ2LSB0-F1
#
_cell.length_a   1.000
_cell.length_b   1.000
_cell.length_c   1.000
_cell.angle_alpha   90.00
_cell.angle_beta   90.00
_cell.angle_gamma   90.00
#
_symmetry.space_group_name_H-M   'P 1'
#
loop_
_entity.id
_entity.type
_entity.pdbx_description
1 polymer ?
#
loop_
_entity_poly.entity_id
_entity_poly.type
_entity_poly.pdbx_seq_one_letter_code
_entity_poly.pdbx_strand_id
1 'polypeptide(L)'
;VHIARSYAGYGLPQADLIQEGNLGLMKAVKRFDPTMGVRLVSFAVHWIKAEIHEFVIRKWRIVKVATTKAQRKLFFNLRSLKKSSRKLTLTEATDIANTLNVTTEQVLEMEGRLTAYDASFEAQA
;
A
#
# COMPACT_ATOMS: atom_id res chain seq x y z
N VAL A 1 -11.78 9.52 7.67
CA VAL A 1 -12.54 8.35 7.16
C VAL A 1 -12.38 8.12 5.66
N HIS A 2 -12.60 9.11 4.79
CA HIS A 2 -12.52 8.91 3.33
C HIS A 2 -11.17 8.32 2.86
N ILE A 3 -10.05 8.80 3.41
CA ILE A 3 -8.70 8.27 3.10
C ILE A 3 -8.58 6.80 3.47
N ALA A 4 -9.09 6.36 4.63
CA ALA A 4 -8.99 4.97 5.04
C ALA A 4 -9.79 4.02 4.13
N ARG A 5 -10.88 4.49 3.51
CA ARG A 5 -11.68 3.68 2.58
C ARG A 5 -10.94 3.30 1.31
N SER A 6 -9.99 4.12 0.84
CA SER A 6 -9.19 3.76 -0.34
C SER A 6 -8.23 2.58 -0.10
N TYR A 7 -8.11 2.11 1.14
CA TYR A 7 -7.27 0.96 1.52
C TYR A 7 -8.07 -0.32 1.81
N ALA A 8 -9.39 -0.31 1.62
CA ALA A 8 -10.23 -1.49 1.88
C ALA A 8 -9.83 -2.74 1.04
N GLY A 9 -9.22 -2.55 -0.13
CA GLY A 9 -8.80 -3.62 -1.03
C GLY A 9 -7.65 -4.51 -0.51
N TYR A 10 -7.04 -4.18 0.64
CA TYR A 10 -5.95 -4.94 1.25
C TYR A 10 -6.43 -6.01 2.24
N GLY A 11 -7.74 -6.14 2.49
CA GLY A 11 -8.27 -7.19 3.38
C GLY A 11 -8.03 -6.94 4.87
N LEU A 12 -7.66 -5.70 5.25
CA LEU A 12 -7.47 -5.30 6.64
C LEU A 12 -8.75 -4.69 7.21
N PRO A 13 -9.00 -4.83 8.53
CA PRO A 13 -10.17 -4.23 9.17
C PRO A 13 -10.23 -2.71 8.96
N GLN A 14 -11.39 -2.21 8.53
CA GLN A 14 -11.58 -0.79 8.25
C GLN A 14 -11.35 0.09 9.48
N ALA A 15 -11.69 -0.42 10.68
CA ALA A 15 -11.46 0.26 11.94
C ALA A 15 -9.97 0.49 12.19
N ASP A 16 -9.13 -0.54 11.99
CA ASP A 16 -7.69 -0.43 12.17
C ASP A 16 -7.08 0.61 11.21
N LEU A 17 -7.51 0.61 9.95
CA LEU A 17 -7.07 1.63 8.97
C LEU A 17 -7.47 3.05 9.40
N ILE A 18 -8.62 3.23 10.04
CA ILE A 18 -9.04 4.53 10.58
C ILE A 18 -8.15 4.91 11.78
N GLN A 19 -7.87 3.97 12.67
CA GLN A 19 -7.03 4.20 13.84
C GLN A 19 -5.61 4.61 13.46
N GLU A 20 -5.00 3.94 12.49
CA GLU A 20 -3.68 4.29 11.96
C GLU A 20 -3.70 5.66 11.27
N GLY A 21 -4.80 5.97 10.56
CA GLY A 21 -5.03 7.31 10.04
C GLY A 21 -5.11 8.38 11.14
N ASN A 22 -5.73 8.07 12.28
CA ASN A 22 -5.78 8.98 13.43
C ASN A 22 -4.39 9.19 14.05
N LEU A 23 -3.56 8.15 14.13
CA LEU A 23 -2.15 8.28 14.54
C LEU A 23 -1.38 9.22 13.60
N GLY A 24 -1.63 9.12 12.28
CA GLY A 24 -1.06 10.03 11.29
C GLY A 24 -1.52 11.48 11.46
N LEU A 25 -2.80 11.68 11.75
CA LEU A 25 -3.33 13.01 12.06
C LEU A 25 -2.69 13.61 13.31
N MET A 26 -2.54 12.83 14.39
CA MET A 26 -1.87 13.29 15.61
C MET A 26 -0.41 13.71 15.33
N LYS A 27 0.31 12.94 14.50
CA LYS A 27 1.68 13.27 14.07
C LYS A 27 1.75 14.54 13.23
N ALA A 28 0.75 14.78 12.38
CA ALA A 28 0.65 15.99 11.58
C ALA A 28 0.39 17.22 12.46
N VAL A 29 -0.61 17.15 13.35
CA VAL A 29 -0.97 18.29 14.21
C VAL A 29 0.21 18.74 15.05
N LYS A 30 1.02 17.81 15.58
CA LYS A 30 2.25 18.12 16.35
C LYS A 30 3.33 18.86 15.56
N ARG A 31 3.33 18.77 14.23
CA ARG A 31 4.37 19.33 13.34
C ARG A 31 3.84 20.45 12.44
N PHE A 32 2.56 20.77 12.55
CA PHE A 32 1.95 21.76 11.69
C PHE A 32 2.34 23.16 12.14
N ASP A 33 2.81 23.96 11.18
CA ASP A 33 3.10 25.37 11.36
C ASP A 33 2.05 26.21 10.60
N PRO A 34 1.15 26.92 11.30
CA PRO A 34 0.14 27.78 10.67
C PRO A 34 0.73 28.96 9.89
N THR A 35 1.96 29.39 10.18
CA THR A 35 2.59 30.55 9.54
C THR A 35 2.99 30.30 8.09
N MET A 36 3.10 29.03 7.69
CA MET A 36 3.46 28.58 6.34
C MET A 36 2.34 28.77 5.30
N GLY A 37 1.17 29.29 5.71
CA GLY A 37 0.08 29.65 4.78
C GLY A 37 -0.67 28.47 4.14
N VAL A 38 -0.45 27.24 4.62
CA VAL A 38 -1.10 26.02 4.12
C VAL A 38 -2.18 25.53 5.09
N ARG A 39 -3.30 25.01 4.56
CA ARG A 39 -4.35 24.43 5.40
C ARG A 39 -3.85 23.17 6.10
N LEU A 40 -4.18 23.01 7.38
CA LEU A 40 -3.86 21.81 8.17
C LEU A 40 -4.26 20.51 7.46
N VAL A 41 -5.44 20.50 6.83
CA VAL A 41 -5.94 19.32 6.10
C VAL A 41 -4.98 18.94 4.97
N SER A 42 -4.51 19.91 4.18
CA SER A 42 -3.56 19.68 3.09
C SER A 42 -2.25 19.08 3.61
N PHE A 43 -1.75 19.57 4.74
CA PHE A 43 -0.55 19.05 5.39
C PHE A 43 -0.77 17.63 5.95
N ALA A 44 -1.87 17.42 6.67
CA ALA A 44 -2.15 16.18 7.39
C ALA A 44 -2.37 14.98 6.47
N VAL A 45 -2.88 15.18 5.25
CA VAL A 45 -3.13 14.09 4.29
C VAL A 45 -1.87 13.24 4.04
N HIS A 46 -0.70 13.87 3.97
CA HIS A 46 0.57 13.16 3.75
C HIS A 46 0.91 12.23 4.92
N TRP A 47 0.77 12.72 6.15
CA TRP A 47 1.01 11.94 7.36
C TRP A 47 0.00 10.81 7.55
N ILE A 48 -1.28 11.08 7.30
CA ILE A 48 -2.35 10.08 7.37
C ILE A 48 -2.07 8.93 6.39
N LYS A 49 -1.75 9.25 5.13
CA LYS A 49 -1.43 8.24 4.11
C LYS A 49 -0.15 7.47 4.46
N ALA A 50 0.87 8.14 5.00
CA ALA A 50 2.13 7.51 5.37
C ALA A 50 1.94 6.45 6.48
N GLU A 51 1.18 6.78 7.53
CA GLU A 51 0.90 5.82 8.61
C GLU A 51 0.07 4.63 8.13
N ILE A 52 -0.98 4.88 7.34
CA ILE A 52 -1.79 3.79 6.78
C ILE A 52 -0.93 2.91 5.86
N HIS A 53 -0.07 3.48 5.02
CA HIS A 53 0.85 2.70 4.17
C HIS A 53 1.75 1.80 4.99
N GLU A 54 2.34 2.33 6.07
CA GLU A 54 3.23 1.55 6.93
C GLU A 54 2.46 0.41 7.62
N PHE A 55 1.27 0.67 8.13
CA PHE A 55 0.42 -0.35 8.72
C PHE A 55 0.08 -1.46 7.71
N VAL A 56 -0.37 -1.08 6.51
CA VAL A 56 -0.71 -2.04 5.45
C VAL A 56 0.49 -2.94 5.14
N ILE A 57 1.68 -2.37 4.89
CA ILE A 57 2.87 -3.18 4.59
C ILE A 57 3.25 -4.12 5.73
N ARG A 58 3.09 -3.69 6.98
CA ARG A 58 3.44 -4.49 8.17
C ARG A 58 2.44 -5.58 8.50
N LYS A 59 1.15 -5.40 8.17
CA LYS A 59 0.06 -6.27 8.62
C LYS A 59 -0.70 -6.99 7.51
N TRP A 60 -0.42 -6.69 6.25
CA TRP A 60 -1.09 -7.31 5.10
C TRP A 60 -0.86 -8.82 5.00
N ARG A 61 0.32 -9.31 5.40
CA ARG A 61 0.66 -10.73 5.46
C ARG A 61 1.58 -11.05 6.62
N ILE A 62 1.66 -12.33 6.97
CA ILE A 62 2.62 -12.85 7.95
C ILE A 62 4.05 -12.63 7.44
N VAL A 63 4.30 -12.98 6.17
CA VAL A 63 5.60 -12.75 5.52
C VAL A 63 5.61 -11.36 4.88
N LYS A 64 6.64 -10.56 5.20
CA LYS A 64 6.78 -9.19 4.69
C LYS A 64 7.25 -9.21 3.23
N VAL A 65 6.50 -8.55 2.35
CA VAL A 65 6.69 -8.63 0.89
C VAL A 65 7.26 -7.34 0.26
N ALA A 66 7.26 -6.21 0.98
CA ALA A 66 7.68 -4.91 0.45
C ALA A 66 8.58 -4.12 1.41
N THR A 67 9.83 -4.56 1.56
CA THR A 67 10.80 -3.91 2.46
C THR A 67 11.53 -2.76 1.78
N THR A 68 11.73 -2.81 0.46
CA THR A 68 12.44 -1.76 -0.27
C THR A 68 11.52 -0.68 -0.83
N LYS A 69 12.06 0.52 -1.09
CA LYS A 69 11.30 1.64 -1.68
C LYS A 69 10.62 1.27 -3.01
N ALA A 70 11.35 0.55 -3.87
CA ALA A 70 10.86 0.06 -5.16
C ALA A 70 9.70 -0.93 -4.97
N GLN A 71 9.86 -1.91 -4.09
CA GLN A 71 8.81 -2.90 -3.80
C GLN A 71 7.56 -2.24 -3.18
N ARG A 72 7.71 -1.26 -2.29
CA ARG A 72 6.57 -0.52 -1.73
C ARG A 72 5.82 0.25 -2.80
N LYS A 73 6.54 0.89 -3.74
CA LYS A 73 5.94 1.58 -4.89
C LYS A 73 5.17 0.58 -5.76
N LEU A 74 5.76 -0.58 -6.05
CA LEU A 74 5.09 -1.66 -6.77
C LEU A 74 3.83 -2.13 -6.05
N PHE A 75 3.92 -2.47 -4.77
CA PHE A 75 2.83 -3.00 -3.96
C PHE A 75 1.57 -2.14 -4.02
N PHE A 76 1.70 -0.81 -3.87
CA PHE A 76 0.55 0.10 -3.87
C PHE A 76 0.03 0.46 -5.27
N ASN A 77 0.85 0.40 -6.31
CA ASN A 77 0.46 0.85 -7.67
C ASN A 77 0.17 -0.30 -8.65
N LEU A 78 0.62 -1.52 -8.36
CA LEU A 78 0.52 -2.64 -9.31
C LEU A 78 -0.94 -2.95 -9.67
N ARG A 79 -1.86 -2.94 -8.69
CA ARG A 79 -3.28 -3.20 -8.94
C ARG A 79 -3.94 -2.15 -9.84
N SER A 80 -3.58 -0.86 -9.70
CA SER A 80 -4.15 0.21 -10.52
C SER A 80 -3.55 0.27 -11.93
N LEU A 81 -2.30 -0.18 -12.09
CA LEU A 81 -1.63 -0.25 -13.41
C LEU A 81 -2.05 -1.48 -14.21
N LYS A 82 -2.63 -2.48 -13.55
CA LYS A 82 -3.10 -3.70 -14.18
C LYS A 82 -4.41 -3.44 -14.92
N LYS A 83 -4.43 -3.72 -16.23
CA LYS A 83 -5.62 -3.54 -17.08
C LYS A 83 -6.72 -4.57 -16.82
N SER A 84 -6.39 -5.73 -16.26
CA SER A 84 -7.34 -6.82 -16.03
C SER A 84 -6.95 -7.68 -14.82
N SER A 85 -7.83 -8.57 -14.35
CA SER A 85 -7.52 -9.48 -13.25
C SER A 85 -6.65 -10.69 -13.66
N ARG A 86 -6.43 -10.92 -14.96
CA ARG A 86 -5.61 -12.02 -15.48
C ARG A 86 -4.13 -11.84 -15.15
N LYS A 87 -3.33 -12.91 -15.12
CA LYS A 87 -1.87 -12.78 -14.94
C LYS A 87 -1.26 -11.85 -15.99
N LEU A 88 -0.25 -11.07 -15.59
CA LEU A 88 0.46 -10.16 -16.49
C LEU A 88 1.16 -10.92 -17.60
N THR A 89 1.08 -10.41 -18.82
CA THR A 89 1.98 -10.85 -19.88
C THR A 89 3.37 -10.26 -19.66
N LEU A 90 4.40 -10.85 -20.28
CA LEU A 90 5.76 -10.32 -20.22
C LEU A 90 5.85 -8.88 -20.74
N THR A 91 5.07 -8.55 -21.78
CA THR A 91 4.97 -7.19 -22.32
C THR A 91 4.37 -6.22 -21.32
N GLU A 92 3.22 -6.56 -20.72
CA GLU A 92 2.58 -5.71 -19.69
C GLU A 92 3.48 -5.52 -18.46
N ALA A 93 4.15 -6.58 -18.01
CA ALA A 93 5.09 -6.50 -16.89
C ALA A 93 6.27 -5.58 -17.20
N THR A 94 6.77 -5.59 -18.44
CA THR A 94 7.88 -4.72 -18.88
C THR A 94 7.45 -3.26 -18.95
N ASP A 95 6.24 -2.97 -19.43
CA ASP A 95 5.70 -1.60 -19.46
C ASP A 95 5.55 -1.02 -18.05
N ILE A 96 5.05 -1.84 -17.10
CA ILE A 96 4.92 -1.48 -15.69
C ILE A 96 6.30 -1.26 -15.06
N ALA A 97 7.27 -2.13 -15.39
CA ALA A 97 8.64 -2.05 -14.90
C ALA A 97 9.29 -0.72 -15.31
N ASN A 98 9.16 -0.33 -16.58
CA ASN A 98 9.64 0.95 -17.11
C ASN A 98 8.96 2.14 -16.44
N THR A 99 7.64 2.08 -16.24
CA THR A 99 6.87 3.16 -15.60
C THR A 99 7.28 3.36 -14.13
N LEU A 100 7.53 2.26 -13.42
CA LEU A 100 7.85 2.30 -12.00
C LEU A 100 9.35 2.41 -11.71
N ASN A 101 10.21 2.26 -12.73
CA ASN A 101 11.67 2.22 -12.67
C ASN A 101 12.17 1.06 -11.78
N VAL A 102 11.76 -0.15 -12.14
CA VAL A 102 12.04 -1.43 -11.45
C VAL A 102 12.30 -2.51 -12.50
N THR A 103 12.76 -3.70 -12.11
CA THR A 103 12.98 -4.79 -13.09
C THR A 103 11.69 -5.55 -13.38
N THR A 104 11.60 -6.18 -14.56
CA THR A 104 10.45 -7.00 -14.95
C THR A 104 10.27 -8.18 -14.00
N GLU A 105 11.36 -8.77 -13.52
CA GLU A 105 11.34 -9.86 -12.53
C GLU A 105 10.67 -9.41 -11.23
N GLN A 106 10.99 -8.20 -10.75
CA GLN A 106 10.37 -7.64 -9.53
C GLN A 106 8.86 -7.42 -9.70
N VAL A 107 8.40 -7.06 -10.90
CA VAL A 107 6.96 -6.92 -11.20
C VAL A 107 6.26 -8.27 -11.14
N LEU A 108 6.82 -9.29 -11.82
CA LEU A 108 6.26 -10.64 -11.84
C LEU A 108 6.26 -11.30 -10.45
N GLU A 109 7.35 -11.14 -9.70
CA GLU A 109 7.45 -11.59 -8.32
C GLU A 109 6.39 -10.92 -7.44
N MET A 110 6.23 -9.60 -7.54
CA MET A 110 5.22 -8.87 -6.78
C MET A 110 3.81 -9.32 -7.16
N GLU A 111 3.52 -9.55 -8.45
CA GLU A 111 2.22 -10.07 -8.88
C GLU A 111 1.91 -11.45 -8.26
N GLY A 112 2.87 -12.37 -8.33
CA GLY A 112 2.73 -13.70 -7.73
C GLY A 112 2.44 -13.62 -6.23
N ARG A 113 3.13 -12.72 -5.52
CA ARG A 113 2.91 -12.51 -4.08
C ARG A 113 1.57 -11.85 -3.76
N LEU A 114 1.10 -10.92 -4.59
CA LEU A 114 -0.22 -10.29 -4.40
C LEU A 114 -1.38 -11.27 -4.60
N THR A 115 -1.18 -12.32 -5.40
CA THR A 115 -2.21 -13.32 -5.75
C THR A 115 -2.18 -14.58 -4.87
N ALA A 116 -1.05 -14.88 -4.23
CA ALA A 116 -0.94 -15.99 -3.29
C ALA A 116 -1.92 -15.82 -2.10
N TYR A 117 -2.19 -16.86 -1.32
CA TYR A 117 -2.88 -16.72 -0.02
C TYR A 117 -2.04 -17.46 1.02
N ASP A 118 -2.01 -16.95 2.26
CA ASP A 118 -1.33 -17.62 3.35
C ASP A 118 -2.19 -18.84 3.75
N ALA A 119 -1.65 -20.05 3.60
CA ALA A 119 -2.38 -21.28 3.90
C ALA A 119 -2.43 -21.50 5.43
N SER A 120 -3.62 -21.78 5.97
CA SER A 120 -3.76 -22.19 7.38
C SER A 120 -3.33 -23.64 7.54
N PHE A 121 -2.56 -23.92 8.60
CA PHE A 121 -2.17 -25.28 8.96
C PHE A 121 -3.35 -26.11 9.49
N GLU A 122 -4.36 -25.46 10.09
CA GLU A 122 -5.51 -26.12 10.73
C GLU A 122 -6.64 -26.49 9.76
N ALA A 123 -6.50 -26.22 8.46
CA ALA A 123 -7.56 -26.50 7.47
C ALA A 123 -7.70 -28.00 7.10
N GLN A 124 -6.97 -28.88 7.78
CA GLN A 124 -7.05 -30.34 7.63
C GLN A 124 -7.40 -30.98 8.98
N ALA A 125 -8.65 -30.85 9.40
CA ALA A 125 -9.28 -31.68 10.42
C ALA A 125 -10.78 -31.83 10.11
#